data_AF-A0AA38G6B1-F1
#
_entry.id   AF-A0AA38G6B1-F1
#
_cell.length_a   1.000
_cell.length_b   1.000
_cell.length_c   1.000
_cell.angle_alpha   90.00
_cell.angle_beta   90.00
_cell.angle_gamma   90.00
#
_symmetry.space_group_name_H-M   'P 1'
#
loop_
_entity.id
_entity.type
_entity.pdbx_description
1 polymer ?
#
loop_
_entity_poly.entity_id
_entity_poly.type
_entity_poly.pdbx_seq_one_letter_code
_entity_poly.pdbx_strand_id
1 'polypeptide(L)' 'MVSVIEEDGVSQILLPEDLVERILSYLPMDSLSRFRTVSTQWNSLIFSTPFLKLWTACTEAHKNTPWTLI' A
#
# COMPACT_ATOMS: atom_id res chain seq x y z
N MET A 1 8.05 6.54 -33.87
CA MET A 1 9.24 7.10 -33.21
C MET A 1 8.74 7.90 -32.03
N VAL A 2 8.47 7.22 -30.93
CA VAL A 2 8.01 7.85 -29.68
C VAL A 2 9.24 8.32 -28.92
N SER A 3 9.18 9.58 -28.48
CA SER A 3 10.29 10.39 -28.06
C SER A 3 11.09 9.81 -26.90
N VAL A 4 12.39 10.03 -27.00
CA VAL A 4 13.43 9.87 -25.98
C VAL A 4 12.99 10.48 -24.64
N ILE A 5 13.19 9.73 -23.56
CA ILE A 5 13.31 10.25 -22.20
C ILE A 5 14.68 9.77 -21.69
N GLU A 6 15.71 10.53 -22.01
CA GLU A 6 16.90 10.66 -21.14
C GLU A 6 16.60 11.88 -20.28
N GLU A 7 16.56 11.75 -18.95
CA GLU A 7 16.82 12.82 -17.98
C GLU A 7 16.84 12.18 -16.57
N ASP A 8 17.98 12.35 -15.89
CA ASP A 8 18.31 12.11 -14.48
C ASP A 8 18.22 10.69 -13.87
N GLY A 9 19.38 10.20 -13.41
CA GLY A 9 19.62 8.92 -12.76
C GLY A 9 19.06 8.79 -11.34
N VAL A 10 17.78 9.13 -11.16
CA VAL A 10 17.02 8.66 -10.00
C VAL A 10 16.17 7.50 -10.51
N SER A 11 16.68 6.27 -10.37
CA SER A 11 15.84 5.09 -10.51
C SER A 11 14.78 5.15 -9.41
N GLN A 12 13.68 5.86 -9.65
CA GLN A 12 12.51 5.78 -8.79
C GLN A 12 12.08 4.33 -8.83
N ILE A 13 12.39 3.61 -7.76
CA ILE A 13 11.92 2.25 -7.54
C ILE A 13 10.40 2.39 -7.32
N LEU A 14 9.65 2.35 -8.42
CA LEU A 14 8.21 2.38 -8.39
C LEU A 14 7.75 0.99 -7.98
N LEU A 15 7.19 0.85 -6.79
CA LEU A 15 6.53 -0.40 -6.43
C LEU A 15 5.27 -0.57 -7.31
N PRO A 16 5.04 -1.76 -7.88
CA PRO A 16 3.75 -2.11 -8.45
C PRO A 16 2.62 -1.88 -7.45
N GLU A 17 1.47 -1.42 -7.94
CA GLU A 17 0.30 -1.08 -7.11
C GLU A 17 -0.18 -2.24 -6.24
N ASP A 18 -0.21 -3.47 -6.79
CA ASP A 18 -0.55 -4.70 -6.04
C ASP A 18 0.33 -4.91 -4.79
N LEU A 19 1.64 -4.63 -4.91
CA LEU A 19 2.55 -4.76 -3.78
C LEU A 19 2.29 -3.68 -2.74
N VAL A 20 1.96 -2.46 -3.18
CA VAL A 20 1.59 -1.36 -2.26
C VAL A 20 0.30 -1.71 -1.51
N GLU A 21 -0.73 -2.20 -2.21
CA GLU A 21 -1.98 -2.67 -1.59
C GLU A 21 -1.71 -3.73 -0.53
N ARG A 22 -0.87 -4.72 -0.87
CA ARG A 22 -0.52 -5.79 0.05
C ARG A 22 0.25 -5.27 1.27
N ILE A 23 1.23 -4.39 1.10
CA ILE A 23 1.95 -3.76 2.22
C ILE A 23 0.99 -3.00 3.13
N LEU A 24 0.15 -2.15 2.56
CA LEU A 24 -0.83 -1.37 3.30
C LEU A 24 -1.87 -2.25 4.00
N SER A 25 -2.21 -3.41 3.44
CA SER A 25 -3.16 -4.35 4.03
C SER A 25 -2.72 -4.93 5.37
N TYR A 26 -1.41 -4.97 5.63
CA TYR A 26 -0.84 -5.45 6.89
C TYR A 26 -0.88 -4.41 8.01
N LEU A 27 -1.17 -3.15 7.69
CA LEU A 27 -1.17 -2.07 8.67
C LEU A 27 -2.52 -1.99 9.40
N PRO A 28 -2.53 -1.77 10.73
CA PRO A 28 -3.75 -1.42 11.43
C PRO A 28 -4.29 -0.07 10.96
N MET A 29 -5.60 0.16 11.11
CA MET A 29 -6.29 1.36 10.59
C MET A 29 -5.66 2.66 11.13
N ASP A 30 -5.22 2.66 12.39
CA ASP A 30 -4.56 3.80 13.01
C ASP A 30 -3.28 4.21 12.27
N SER A 31 -2.44 3.23 11.91
CA SER A 31 -1.24 3.47 11.11
C SER A 31 -1.62 3.87 9.70
N LEU A 32 -2.55 3.16 9.06
CA LEU A 32 -3.00 3.40 7.70
C LEU A 32 -3.49 4.84 7.49
N SER A 33 -4.18 5.40 8.50
CA SER A 33 -4.67 6.77 8.50
C SER A 33 -3.55 7.83 8.37
N ARG A 34 -2.34 7.52 8.85
CA ARG A 34 -1.16 8.40 8.75
C ARG A 34 -0.52 8.32 7.37
N PHE A 35 -0.57 7.15 6.72
CA PHE A 35 -0.02 6.94 5.38
C PHE A 35 -0.75 7.71 4.28
N ARG A 36 -1.95 8.22 4.55
CA ARG A 36 -2.68 9.13 3.66
C ARG A 36 -1.90 10.40 3.30
N THR A 37 -1.00 10.87 4.17
CA THR A 37 -0.23 12.09 3.91
C THR A 37 1.05 11.85 3.12
N VAL A 38 1.39 10.59 2.83
CA VAL A 38 2.65 10.22 2.15
C VAL A 38 2.57 10.46 0.65
N SER A 39 1.43 10.14 0.03
CA SER A 39 1.19 10.44 -1.38
C SER A 39 -0.30 10.48 -1.71
N THR A 40 -0.64 11.19 -2.78
CA THR A 40 -2.00 11.21 -3.33
C THR A 40 -2.44 9.83 -3.81
N GLN A 41 -1.52 9.03 -4.35
CA GLN A 41 -1.78 7.66 -4.78
C GLN A 41 -2.20 6.77 -3.59
N TRP A 42 -1.45 6.82 -2.49
CA TRP A 42 -1.74 6.00 -1.30
C TRP A 42 -3.04 6.44 -0.65
N ASN A 43 -3.32 7.74 -0.61
CA ASN A 43 -4.60 8.26 -0.12
C ASN A 43 -5.78 7.71 -0.94
N SER A 44 -5.71 7.76 -2.28
CA SER A 44 -6.76 7.20 -3.13
C SER A 44 -6.92 5.70 -2.96
N LEU A 45 -5.82 4.97 -2.81
CA LEU A 45 -5.80 3.53 -2.63
C LEU A 45 -6.49 3.11 -1.31
N ILE A 46 -6.17 3.80 -0.21
CA ILE A 46 -6.73 3.53 1.13
C ILE A 46 -8.25 3.68 1.17
N PHE A 47 -8.81 4.62 0.39
CA PHE A 47 -10.26 4.84 0.32
C PHE A 47 -10.97 4.02 -0.76
N SER A 48 -10.22 3.21 -1.51
CA SER A 48 -10.78 2.37 -2.55
C SER A 48 -11.57 1.19 -1.94
N THR A 49 -12.81 1.00 -2.41
CA THR A 49 -13.65 -0.15 -2.02
C THR A 49 -12.96 -1.51 -2.15
N PRO A 50 -12.26 -1.85 -3.26
CA PRO A 50 -11.51 -3.11 -3.36
C PRO A 50 -10.42 -3.24 -2.28
N PHE A 51 -9.68 -2.17 -2.00
CA PHE A 51 -8.65 -2.17 -0.97
C PHE A 51 -9.24 -2.43 0.42
N LEU A 52 -10.35 -1.78 0.77
CA LEU A 52 -11.01 -1.99 2.07
C LEU A 52 -11.50 -3.44 2.25
N LYS A 53 -11.98 -4.09 1.18
CA LYS A 53 -12.35 -5.52 1.20
C LYS A 53 -11.13 -6.42 1.42
N LEU A 54 -10.01 -6.10 0.78
CA LEU A 54 -8.76 -6.84 0.95
C LEU A 54 -8.20 -6.66 2.37
N TRP A 55 -8.21 -5.43 2.88
CA TRP A 55 -7.78 -5.10 4.24
C TRP A 55 -8.65 -5.80 5.29
N THR A 56 -9.99 -5.81 5.16
CA THR A 56 -10.83 -6.55 6.10
C THR A 56 -10.57 -8.05 6.06
N ALA A 57 -10.38 -8.65 4.89
CA ALA A 57 -10.04 -10.06 4.77
C ALA A 57 -8.69 -10.42 5.44
N CYS A 58 -7.66 -9.59 5.25
CA CYS A 58 -6.33 -9.79 5.85
C CYS A 58 -6.30 -9.49 7.35
N THR A 59 -7.04 -8.48 7.83
CA THR A 59 -7.09 -8.14 9.26
C THR A 59 -7.79 -9.20 10.09
N GLU A 60 -8.83 -9.85 9.57
CA GLU A 60 -9.43 -11.02 10.24
C GLU A 60 -8.46 -12.21 10.34
N ALA A 61 -7.56 -12.37 9.36
CA ALA A 61 -6.50 -13.38 9.44
C ALA A 61 -5.41 -13.02 10.49
N HIS A 62 -5.07 -11.73 10.62
CA HIS A 62 -4.07 -11.24 11.59
C HIS A 62 -4.59 -11.07 13.03
N LYS A 63 -5.89 -10.84 13.24
CA LYS A 63 -6.49 -10.85 14.59
C LYS A 63 -6.43 -12.25 15.23
N ASN A 64 -6.48 -13.30 14.40
CA ASN A 64 -6.45 -14.69 14.83
C ASN A 64 -5.05 -15.31 14.92
N THR A 65 -4.00 -14.55 14.57
CA THR A 65 -2.61 -14.97 14.80
C THR A 65 -1.87 -13.84 15.52
N PRO A 66 -1.61 -14.00 16.83
CA PRO A 66 -0.85 -13.01 17.54
C PRO A 66 0.57 -13.08 17.00
N TRP A 67 1.05 -11.95 16.50
CA TRP A 67 2.42 -11.73 16.06
C TRP A 67 3.42 -11.78 17.24
N THR A 68 2.95 -12.22 18.42
CA THR A 68 3.70 -12.49 19.65
C THR A 68 4.32 -13.90 19.69
N LEU A 69 4.33 -14.64 18.58
CA LEU A 69 4.97 -15.97 18.48
C LEU A 69 6.31 -15.92 17.73
N ILE A 70 7.05 -14.82 17.88
CA ILE A 70 8.47 -14.72 17.48
C ILE A 70 9.27 -14.35 18.73
#